data_AF-A0A7E5V9J1-F1
#
_entry.id   AF-A0A7E5V9J1-F1
#
_cell.length_a   1.000
_cell.length_b   1.000
_cell.length_c   1.000
_cell.angle_alpha   90.00
_cell.angle_beta   90.00
_cell.angle_gamma   90.00
#
_symmetry.space_group_name_H-M   'P 1'
#
loop_
_entity.id
_entity.type
_entity.pdbx_description
1 polymer ?
#
loop_
_entity_poly.entity_id
_entity_poly.type
_entity_poly.pdbx_seq_one_letter_code
_entity_poly.pdbx_strand_id
1 'polypeptide(L)'
;MPKRKREAKIEHYQRKIRKLLKEYPIPENCTLLQAPKLNPEISAAVTEAARSRDKRVEAVQQQLGRGIVALNKGLELLLDDGNDRLQAVKFLSNSCRLLCDLHHQKTEARKRFITPSLDKSFLNIMQDVDRDELLYGNKLSDKIKATKVIEKHGLQIKKPTPQPKTPSTLPFTNLPHSYQSSRPRHQGNWTGPPRFPPNRGGRGGQRKLTAPTNRRTQLSSSSHQKPPAQPKKPRAVDQQ
;
A
#
# COMPACT_ATOMS: atom_id res chain seq x y z
N MET A 1 -21.02 6.15 27.44
CA MET A 1 -20.02 5.15 27.88
C MET A 1 -18.70 5.87 28.17
N PRO A 2 -18.29 6.03 29.43
CA PRO A 2 -17.16 6.88 29.79
C PRO A 2 -15.85 6.21 29.38
N LYS A 3 -14.90 6.97 28.80
CA LYS A 3 -13.68 6.48 28.12
C LYS A 3 -12.94 5.36 28.86
N ARG A 4 -12.83 5.45 30.19
CA ARG A 4 -12.20 4.43 31.06
C ARG A 4 -12.79 3.02 30.91
N LYS A 5 -14.11 2.89 30.75
CA LYS A 5 -14.76 1.57 30.53
C LYS A 5 -14.41 0.97 29.16
N ARG A 6 -14.18 1.81 28.15
CA ARG A 6 -13.77 1.36 26.80
C ARG A 6 -12.31 0.92 26.80
N GLU A 7 -11.44 1.68 27.44
CA GLU A 7 -10.01 1.36 27.60
C GLU A 7 -9.82 0.02 28.34
N ALA A 8 -10.47 -0.16 29.49
CA ALA A 8 -10.41 -1.41 30.24
C ALA A 8 -10.87 -2.63 29.41
N LYS A 9 -11.90 -2.46 28.56
CA LYS A 9 -12.38 -3.52 27.66
C LYS A 9 -11.35 -3.86 26.57
N ILE A 10 -10.67 -2.85 26.02
CA ILE A 10 -9.61 -3.03 25.02
C ILE A 10 -8.42 -3.76 25.65
N GLU A 11 -7.97 -3.34 26.84
CA GLU A 11 -6.86 -3.98 27.54
C GLU A 11 -7.17 -5.44 27.89
N HIS A 12 -8.37 -5.71 28.38
CA HIS A 12 -8.83 -7.07 28.66
C HIS A 12 -8.80 -7.95 27.40
N TYR A 13 -9.31 -7.41 26.28
CA TYR A 13 -9.27 -8.11 24.99
C TYR A 13 -7.82 -8.38 24.54
N GLN A 14 -6.95 -7.37 24.59
CA GLN A 14 -5.54 -7.52 24.23
C GLN A 14 -4.83 -8.56 25.11
N ARG A 15 -5.14 -8.61 26.41
CA ARG A 15 -4.60 -9.62 27.32
C ARG A 15 -5.04 -11.02 26.91
N LYS A 16 -6.31 -11.20 26.53
CA LYS A 16 -6.82 -12.49 26.03
C LYS A 16 -6.11 -12.91 24.74
N ILE A 17 -5.93 -12.00 23.79
CA ILE A 17 -5.19 -12.28 22.55
C ILE A 17 -3.74 -12.67 22.85
N ARG A 18 -3.04 -11.95 23.75
CA ARG A 18 -1.66 -12.30 24.14
C ARG A 18 -1.54 -13.70 24.75
N LYS A 19 -2.56 -14.17 25.49
CA LYS A 19 -2.59 -15.54 26.01
C LYS A 19 -2.69 -16.56 24.87
N LEU A 20 -3.63 -16.37 23.96
CA LEU A 20 -3.80 -17.25 22.79
C LEU A 20 -2.52 -17.30 21.92
N LEU A 21 -1.88 -16.15 21.69
CA LEU A 21 -0.63 -16.11 20.90
C LEU A 21 0.52 -16.92 21.52
N LYS A 22 0.51 -17.16 22.84
CA LYS A 22 1.49 -18.01 23.53
C LYS A 22 1.11 -19.50 23.46
N GLU A 23 -0.18 -19.81 23.46
CA GLU A 23 -0.72 -21.17 23.44
C GLU A 23 -0.55 -21.87 22.06
N TYR A 24 -0.52 -21.07 20.99
CA TYR A 24 -0.39 -21.56 19.62
C TYR A 24 0.93 -21.13 18.97
N PRO A 25 2.10 -21.57 19.49
CA PRO A 25 3.37 -21.29 18.83
C PRO A 25 3.40 -21.94 17.44
N ILE A 26 4.11 -21.31 16.52
CA ILE A 26 4.32 -21.77 15.15
C ILE A 26 5.48 -22.76 15.22
N PRO A 27 5.27 -24.01 14.80
CA PRO A 27 6.31 -25.02 14.75
C PRO A 27 7.53 -24.60 13.93
N GLU A 28 8.71 -25.12 14.28
CA GLU A 28 9.98 -24.80 13.61
C GLU A 28 10.00 -25.25 12.14
N ASN A 29 9.30 -26.33 11.81
CA ASN A 29 9.15 -26.80 10.43
C ASN A 29 8.19 -25.93 9.58
N CYS A 30 7.50 -24.95 10.17
CA CYS A 30 6.55 -24.07 9.48
C CYS A 30 6.95 -22.59 9.56
N THR A 31 8.25 -22.29 9.37
CA THR A 31 8.80 -20.93 9.46
C THR A 31 8.10 -19.91 8.56
N LEU A 32 7.58 -20.32 7.40
CA LEU A 32 6.88 -19.43 6.46
C LEU A 32 5.52 -18.91 6.98
N LEU A 33 4.94 -19.56 7.99
CA LEU A 33 3.77 -19.05 8.71
C LEU A 33 4.13 -17.93 9.69
N GLN A 34 5.42 -17.72 9.98
CA GLN A 34 5.85 -16.54 10.70
C GLN A 34 5.76 -15.31 9.79
N ALA A 35 5.39 -14.18 10.37
CA ALA A 35 5.44 -12.92 9.66
C ALA A 35 6.91 -12.61 9.36
N PRO A 36 7.25 -12.30 8.09
CA PRO A 36 8.62 -12.03 7.73
C PRO A 36 9.04 -10.68 8.31
N LYS A 37 10.24 -10.61 8.86
CA LYS A 37 10.77 -9.37 9.43
C LYS A 37 11.19 -8.43 8.32
N LEU A 38 11.17 -7.13 8.60
CA LEU A 38 11.68 -6.16 7.65
C LEU A 38 13.21 -6.30 7.54
N ASN A 39 13.72 -6.37 6.30
CA ASN A 39 15.15 -6.41 6.02
C ASN A 39 15.89 -5.21 6.65
N PRO A 40 17.07 -5.40 7.26
CA PRO A 40 17.81 -4.32 7.93
C PRO A 40 18.21 -3.19 6.98
N GLU A 41 18.56 -3.51 5.73
CA GLU A 41 18.91 -2.53 4.70
C GLU A 41 17.72 -1.63 4.37
N ILE A 42 16.53 -2.23 4.27
CA ILE A 42 15.29 -1.51 4.00
C ILE A 42 14.86 -0.70 5.23
N SER A 43 15.01 -1.25 6.44
CA SER A 43 14.75 -0.56 7.70
C SER A 43 15.60 0.71 7.85
N ALA A 44 16.85 0.70 7.37
CA ALA A 44 17.71 1.87 7.36
C ALA A 44 17.32 2.90 6.28
N ALA A 45 16.73 2.45 5.18
CA ALA A 45 16.38 3.30 4.04
C ALA A 45 15.01 4.01 4.18
N VAL A 46 14.07 3.43 4.93
CA VAL A 46 12.70 3.97 5.04
C VAL A 46 12.48 4.81 6.31
N THR A 47 11.50 5.71 6.25
CA THR A 47 11.15 6.58 7.39
C THR A 47 10.63 5.79 8.59
N GLU A 48 10.76 6.35 9.80
CA GLU A 48 10.19 5.76 11.01
C GLU A 48 8.67 5.56 10.91
N ALA A 49 7.97 6.51 10.28
CA ALA A 49 6.54 6.39 10.03
C ALA A 49 6.19 5.20 9.12
N ALA A 50 7.04 4.88 8.13
CA ALA A 50 6.88 3.68 7.30
C ALA A 50 7.15 2.40 8.10
N ARG A 51 8.23 2.35 8.90
CA ARG A 51 8.54 1.21 9.78
C ARG A 51 7.43 0.93 10.79
N SER A 52 6.91 1.98 11.42
CA SER A 52 5.82 1.88 12.40
C SER A 52 4.53 1.34 11.76
N ARG A 53 4.21 1.76 10.53
CA ARG A 53 3.09 1.21 9.76
C ARG A 53 3.31 -0.26 9.42
N ASP A 54 4.49 -0.61 8.90
CA ASP A 54 4.84 -1.99 8.55
C ASP A 54 4.75 -2.93 9.76
N LYS A 55 5.33 -2.52 10.90
CA LYS A 55 5.32 -3.29 12.15
C LYS A 55 3.91 -3.62 12.65
N ARG A 56 2.94 -2.73 12.41
CA ARG A 56 1.53 -3.02 12.73
C ARG A 56 0.97 -4.12 11.84
N VAL A 57 1.29 -4.10 10.54
CA VAL A 57 0.85 -5.14 9.60
C VAL A 57 1.55 -6.46 9.89
N GLU A 58 2.86 -6.43 10.20
CA GLU A 58 3.65 -7.57 10.67
C GLU A 58 3.00 -8.24 11.88
N ALA A 59 2.61 -7.47 12.91
CA ALA A 59 1.96 -8.01 14.10
C ALA A 59 0.62 -8.70 13.79
N VAL A 60 -0.18 -8.11 12.90
CA VAL A 60 -1.45 -8.72 12.43
C VAL A 60 -1.19 -9.99 11.64
N GLN A 61 -0.19 -9.97 10.76
CA GLN A 61 0.22 -11.13 9.97
C GLN A 61 0.73 -12.26 10.88
N GLN A 62 1.48 -11.94 11.93
CA GLN A 62 1.98 -12.89 12.91
C GLN A 62 0.82 -13.54 13.69
N GLN A 63 -0.17 -12.74 14.10
CA GLN A 63 -1.38 -13.25 14.74
C GLN A 63 -2.18 -14.17 13.81
N LEU A 64 -2.25 -13.84 12.51
CA LEU A 64 -2.88 -14.69 11.51
C LEU A 64 -2.17 -16.06 11.39
N GLY A 65 -0.84 -16.08 11.32
CA GLY A 65 -0.04 -17.31 11.32
C GLY A 65 -0.31 -18.21 12.53
N ARG A 66 -0.36 -17.61 13.74
CA ARG A 66 -0.69 -18.32 14.99
C ARG A 66 -2.14 -18.85 14.99
N GLY A 67 -3.08 -18.11 14.40
CA GLY A 67 -4.47 -18.55 14.22
C GLY A 67 -4.61 -19.75 13.29
N ILE A 68 -3.81 -19.81 12.21
CA ILE A 68 -3.75 -20.97 11.31
C ILE A 68 -3.26 -22.22 12.07
N VAL A 69 -2.28 -22.08 12.96
CA VAL A 69 -1.82 -23.19 13.81
C VAL A 69 -2.93 -23.68 14.75
N ALA A 70 -3.69 -22.77 15.37
CA ALA A 70 -4.83 -23.16 16.19
C ALA A 70 -5.89 -23.94 15.40
N LEU A 71 -6.17 -23.53 14.17
CA LEU A 71 -7.08 -24.22 13.27
C LEU A 71 -6.54 -25.62 12.92
N ASN A 72 -5.26 -25.73 12.57
CA ASN A 72 -4.63 -27.01 12.26
C ASN A 72 -4.64 -27.98 13.45
N LYS A 73 -4.42 -27.52 14.69
CA LYS A 73 -4.57 -28.39 15.88
C LYS A 73 -6.00 -28.92 16.01
N GLY A 74 -7.00 -28.09 15.75
CA GLY A 74 -8.41 -28.53 15.71
C GLY A 74 -8.68 -29.51 14.58
N LEU A 75 -8.02 -29.34 13.43
CA LEU A 75 -8.10 -30.26 12.29
C LEU A 75 -7.51 -31.63 12.62
N GLU A 76 -6.37 -31.67 13.30
CA GLU A 76 -5.69 -32.91 13.73
C GLU A 76 -6.60 -33.77 14.62
N LEU A 77 -7.36 -33.16 15.53
CA LEU A 77 -8.32 -33.86 16.39
C LEU A 77 -9.49 -34.51 15.64
N LEU A 78 -9.74 -34.11 14.39
CA LEU A 78 -10.84 -34.62 13.57
C LEU A 78 -10.40 -35.70 12.58
N LEU A 79 -9.11 -36.05 12.53
CA LEU A 79 -8.59 -37.03 11.58
C LEU A 79 -8.90 -38.49 11.98
N ASP A 80 -9.45 -38.74 13.17
CA ASP A 80 -9.88 -40.08 13.61
C ASP A 80 -11.21 -40.52 12.94
N ASP A 81 -11.39 -41.82 12.71
CA ASP A 81 -12.41 -42.39 11.79
C ASP A 81 -13.87 -41.94 12.01
N GLY A 82 -14.53 -41.46 10.95
CA GLY A 82 -15.96 -41.15 10.89
C GLY A 82 -16.38 -40.33 9.64
N ASN A 83 -17.48 -40.70 8.97
CA ASN A 83 -17.90 -40.10 7.69
C ASN A 83 -18.18 -38.58 7.76
N ASP A 84 -18.85 -38.09 8.80
CA ASP A 84 -19.14 -36.65 8.96
C ASP A 84 -17.89 -35.81 9.25
N ARG A 85 -16.85 -36.44 9.81
CA ARG A 85 -15.57 -35.79 10.11
C ARG A 85 -14.81 -35.46 8.82
N LEU A 86 -14.90 -36.30 7.79
CA LEU A 86 -14.25 -36.05 6.50
C LEU A 86 -14.73 -34.73 5.87
N GLN A 87 -16.02 -34.42 5.98
CA GLN A 87 -16.58 -33.16 5.47
C GLN A 87 -16.12 -31.97 6.31
N ALA A 88 -16.08 -32.10 7.64
CA ALA A 88 -15.54 -31.08 8.53
C ALA A 88 -14.05 -30.80 8.26
N VAL A 89 -13.24 -31.85 8.12
CA VAL A 89 -11.82 -31.80 7.76
C VAL A 89 -11.63 -31.06 6.43
N LYS A 90 -12.48 -31.35 5.43
CA LYS A 90 -12.44 -30.64 4.14
C LYS A 90 -12.71 -29.15 4.30
N PHE A 91 -13.74 -28.75 5.06
CA PHE A 91 -14.06 -27.33 5.28
C PHE A 91 -12.96 -26.59 6.04
N LEU A 92 -12.40 -27.20 7.08
CA LEU A 92 -11.31 -26.63 7.87
C LEU A 92 -10.00 -26.56 7.06
N SER A 93 -9.68 -27.59 6.28
CA SER A 93 -8.52 -27.58 5.37
C SER A 93 -8.63 -26.46 4.32
N ASN A 94 -9.80 -26.30 3.71
CA ASN A 94 -10.06 -25.18 2.78
C ASN A 94 -9.95 -23.82 3.48
N SER A 95 -10.44 -23.71 4.72
CA SER A 95 -10.31 -22.49 5.52
C SER A 95 -8.83 -22.16 5.77
N CYS A 96 -8.01 -23.15 6.13
CA CYS A 96 -6.57 -22.98 6.27
C CYS A 96 -5.91 -22.48 4.98
N ARG A 97 -6.26 -23.04 3.82
CA ARG A 97 -5.73 -22.59 2.52
C ARG A 97 -6.05 -21.12 2.26
N LEU A 98 -7.29 -20.70 2.51
CA LEU A 98 -7.71 -19.29 2.37
C LEU A 98 -6.98 -18.37 3.35
N LEU A 99 -6.78 -18.79 4.59
CA LEU A 99 -6.03 -18.02 5.59
C LEU A 99 -4.53 -17.93 5.26
N CYS A 100 -3.94 -19.00 4.72
CA CYS A 100 -2.56 -19.01 4.21
C CYS A 100 -2.41 -18.06 3.03
N ASP A 101 -3.36 -18.05 2.09
CA ASP A 101 -3.37 -17.09 0.99
C ASP A 101 -3.48 -15.65 1.52
N LEU A 102 -4.39 -15.37 2.46
CA LEU A 102 -4.46 -14.07 3.12
C LEU A 102 -3.14 -13.68 3.81
N HIS A 103 -2.46 -14.64 4.44
CA HIS A 103 -1.15 -14.42 5.05
C HIS A 103 -0.09 -14.07 4.00
N HIS A 104 -0.10 -14.72 2.85
CA HIS A 104 0.73 -14.37 1.71
C HIS A 104 0.40 -12.97 1.17
N GLN A 105 -0.89 -12.65 0.97
CA GLN A 105 -1.34 -11.33 0.54
C GLN A 105 -0.90 -10.20 1.49
N LYS A 106 -0.78 -10.47 2.81
CA LYS A 106 -0.19 -9.49 3.75
C LYS A 106 1.28 -9.22 3.45
N THR A 107 2.05 -10.23 3.04
CA THR A 107 3.43 -10.04 2.57
C THR A 107 3.46 -9.14 1.35
N GLU A 108 2.65 -9.45 0.34
CA GLU A 108 2.58 -8.68 -0.91
C GLU A 108 2.13 -7.23 -0.66
N ALA A 109 1.15 -7.02 0.22
CA ALA A 109 0.72 -5.69 0.61
C ALA A 109 1.86 -4.91 1.28
N ARG A 110 2.61 -5.52 2.20
CA ARG A 110 3.78 -4.90 2.85
C ARG A 110 4.83 -4.49 1.81
N LYS A 111 5.17 -5.40 0.88
CA LYS A 111 6.07 -5.09 -0.24
C LYS A 111 5.56 -3.90 -1.04
N ARG A 112 4.29 -3.90 -1.46
CA ARG A 112 3.67 -2.81 -2.24
C ARG A 112 3.65 -1.46 -1.53
N PHE A 113 3.56 -1.43 -0.20
CA PHE A 113 3.60 -0.17 0.56
C PHE A 113 5.02 0.36 0.78
N ILE A 114 6.01 -0.53 0.88
CA ILE A 114 7.40 -0.17 1.16
C ILE A 114 8.16 0.16 -0.10
N THR A 115 8.05 -0.67 -1.14
CA THR A 115 8.83 -0.57 -2.37
C THR A 115 8.79 0.82 -3.03
N PRO A 116 7.63 1.54 -3.12
CA PRO A 116 7.59 2.88 -3.71
C PRO A 116 8.34 3.97 -2.93
N SER A 117 8.72 3.71 -1.67
CA SER A 117 9.48 4.66 -0.84
C SER A 117 10.99 4.54 -0.99
N LEU A 118 11.45 3.62 -1.83
CA LEU A 118 12.87 3.35 -2.07
C LEU A 118 13.34 3.99 -3.37
N ASP A 119 14.66 4.11 -3.53
CA ASP A 119 15.23 4.68 -4.74
C ASP A 119 14.96 3.81 -5.97
N LYS A 120 14.82 4.45 -7.14
CA LYS A 120 14.46 3.79 -8.40
C LYS A 120 15.47 2.73 -8.81
N SER A 121 16.75 2.93 -8.50
CA SER A 121 17.83 1.97 -8.75
C SER A 121 17.60 0.62 -8.04
N PHE A 122 16.93 0.63 -6.89
CA PHE A 122 16.64 -0.57 -6.10
C PHE A 122 15.41 -1.34 -6.56
N LEU A 123 14.50 -0.72 -7.31
CA LEU A 123 13.22 -1.35 -7.70
C LEU A 123 13.43 -2.63 -8.51
N ASN A 124 14.42 -2.64 -9.41
CA ASN A 124 14.74 -3.81 -10.24
C ASN A 124 15.31 -4.96 -9.39
N ILE A 125 16.11 -4.65 -8.36
CA ILE A 125 16.69 -5.64 -7.44
C ILE A 125 15.57 -6.36 -6.67
N MET A 126 14.49 -5.64 -6.37
CA MET A 126 13.39 -6.11 -5.52
C MET A 126 12.36 -6.98 -6.23
N GLN A 127 12.31 -6.98 -7.56
CA GLN A 127 11.37 -7.82 -8.32
C GLN A 127 11.73 -9.31 -8.24
N ASP A 128 13.02 -9.64 -8.23
CA ASP A 128 13.49 -11.03 -8.28
C ASP A 128 13.75 -11.65 -6.90
N VAL A 129 13.16 -11.12 -5.82
CA VAL A 129 13.44 -11.63 -4.46
C VAL A 129 12.23 -12.27 -3.78
N ASP A 130 12.40 -13.56 -3.53
CA ASP A 130 11.48 -14.35 -2.73
C ASP A 130 11.60 -13.98 -1.25
N ARG A 131 10.48 -14.07 -0.56
CA ARG A 131 10.47 -13.95 0.90
C ARG A 131 11.04 -15.21 1.54
N ASP A 132 11.64 -15.04 2.70
CA ASP A 132 11.95 -16.11 3.63
C ASP A 132 11.51 -15.67 5.04
N GLU A 133 12.43 -15.71 6.00
CA GLU A 133 12.30 -15.07 7.30
C GLU A 133 12.29 -13.54 7.21
N LEU A 134 12.88 -12.98 6.14
CA LEU A 134 12.87 -11.57 5.80
C LEU A 134 11.90 -11.28 4.65
N LEU A 135 11.32 -10.08 4.66
CA LEU A 135 10.26 -9.66 3.74
C LEU A 135 10.71 -9.72 2.27
N TYR A 136 11.97 -9.37 2.03
CA TYR A 136 12.63 -9.41 0.73
C TYR A 136 13.76 -10.45 0.69
N GLY A 137 13.75 -11.44 1.57
CA GLY A 137 14.74 -12.52 1.54
C GLY A 137 16.09 -12.15 2.15
N ASN A 138 16.82 -13.17 2.62
CA ASN A 138 18.19 -13.05 3.13
C ASN A 138 19.21 -12.71 2.03
N LYS A 139 18.91 -13.07 0.78
CA LYS A 139 19.77 -12.83 -0.40
C LYS A 139 19.77 -11.37 -0.87
N LEU A 140 18.91 -10.50 -0.33
CA LEU A 140 18.83 -9.10 -0.74
C LEU A 140 20.18 -8.37 -0.61
N SER A 141 20.87 -8.59 0.50
CA SER A 141 22.16 -7.96 0.81
C SER A 141 23.21 -8.24 -0.27
N ASP A 142 23.30 -9.50 -0.70
CA ASP A 142 24.27 -9.94 -1.71
C ASP A 142 23.90 -9.40 -3.09
N LYS A 143 22.60 -9.36 -3.42
CA LYS A 143 22.13 -8.74 -4.67
C LYS A 143 22.48 -7.26 -4.74
N ILE A 144 22.28 -6.50 -3.65
CA ILE A 144 22.63 -5.07 -3.61
C ILE A 144 24.13 -4.87 -3.84
N LYS A 145 24.99 -5.69 -3.23
CA LYS A 145 26.44 -5.61 -3.43
C LYS A 145 26.82 -5.96 -4.87
N ALA A 146 26.26 -7.03 -5.41
CA ALA A 146 26.50 -7.46 -6.79
C ALA A 146 26.09 -6.39 -7.79
N THR A 147 24.91 -5.77 -7.64
CA THR A 147 24.45 -4.68 -8.51
C THR A 147 25.41 -3.49 -8.46
N LYS A 148 25.88 -3.08 -7.28
CA LYS A 148 26.86 -1.99 -7.16
C LYS A 148 28.20 -2.31 -7.84
N VAL A 149 28.64 -3.56 -7.79
CA VAL A 149 29.85 -4.02 -8.50
C VAL A 149 29.63 -3.97 -10.01
N ILE A 150 28.49 -4.47 -10.49
CA ILE A 150 28.10 -4.44 -11.90
C ILE A 150 28.00 -3.00 -12.42
N GLU A 151 27.38 -2.09 -11.66
CA GLU A 151 27.29 -0.67 -12.02
C GLU A 151 28.68 -0.03 -12.18
N LYS A 152 29.60 -0.30 -11.26
CA LYS A 152 30.99 0.19 -11.34
C LYS A 152 31.71 -0.34 -12.58
N HIS A 153 31.61 -1.63 -12.88
CA HIS A 153 32.23 -2.21 -14.08
C HIS A 153 31.55 -1.77 -15.37
N GLY A 154 30.22 -1.58 -15.36
CA GLY A 154 29.46 -1.10 -16.50
C GLY A 154 29.89 0.30 -16.96
N LEU A 155 30.28 1.18 -16.02
CA LEU A 155 30.85 2.50 -16.34
C LEU A 155 32.19 2.42 -17.08
N GLN A 156 32.99 1.38 -16.84
CA GLN A 156 34.27 1.16 -17.54
C GLN A 156 34.07 0.62 -18.96
N ILE A 157 32.97 -0.09 -19.19
CA ILE A 157 32.60 -0.65 -20.50
C ILE A 157 31.95 0.41 -21.40
N LYS A 158 31.22 1.37 -20.81
CA LYS A 158 30.51 2.41 -21.56
C LYS A 158 31.51 3.33 -22.28
N LYS A 159 31.53 3.31 -23.61
CA LYS A 159 32.36 4.21 -24.42
C LYS A 159 32.15 5.66 -23.97
N PRO A 160 33.21 6.44 -23.67
CA PRO A 160 33.07 7.84 -23.32
C PRO A 160 32.42 8.58 -24.50
N THR A 161 31.22 9.09 -24.29
CA THR A 161 30.54 9.95 -25.26
C THR A 161 31.20 11.33 -25.15
N PRO A 162 31.70 11.93 -26.24
CA PRO A 162 32.28 13.26 -26.19
C PRO A 162 31.21 14.25 -25.72
N GLN A 163 31.41 14.90 -24.58
CA GLN A 163 30.58 16.04 -24.22
C GLN A 163 30.91 17.21 -25.15
N PRO A 164 29.92 17.90 -25.74
CA PRO A 164 30.18 19.12 -26.51
C PRO A 164 30.71 20.19 -25.55
N LYS A 165 31.99 20.56 -25.72
CA LYS A 165 32.59 21.71 -25.04
C LYS A 165 31.89 22.96 -25.57
N THR A 166 31.15 23.66 -24.72
CA THR A 166 30.73 25.03 -25.00
C THR A 166 31.96 25.93 -25.02
N PRO A 167 32.20 26.74 -26.08
CA PRO A 167 33.35 27.62 -26.10
C PRO A 167 33.14 28.79 -25.13
N SER A 168 34.09 28.94 -24.21
CA SER A 168 34.20 30.04 -23.27
C SER A 168 34.48 31.36 -23.99
N THR A 169 33.73 32.40 -23.62
CA THR A 169 33.83 33.79 -24.09
C THR A 169 35.22 34.38 -23.80
N LEU A 170 35.86 34.98 -24.81
CA LEU A 170 37.11 35.74 -24.66
C LEU A 170 36.85 37.16 -24.13
N PRO A 171 37.78 37.78 -23.38
CA PRO A 171 37.66 39.16 -22.92
C PRO A 171 38.28 40.13 -23.95
N PHE A 172 37.56 41.18 -24.36
CA PHE A 172 38.09 42.23 -25.23
C PHE A 172 38.23 43.54 -24.44
N THR A 173 39.46 44.01 -24.30
CA THR A 173 39.83 45.31 -23.72
C THR A 173 39.92 46.40 -24.80
N ASN A 174 39.59 47.62 -24.36
CA ASN A 174 39.41 48.89 -25.10
C ASN A 174 40.60 49.38 -25.95
N LEU A 175 40.35 50.03 -27.12
CA LEU A 175 40.70 51.43 -27.49
C LEU A 175 40.27 51.80 -28.95
N PRO A 176 40.34 53.07 -29.46
CA PRO A 176 39.17 53.82 -29.96
C PRO A 176 39.24 54.38 -31.41
N HIS A 177 38.12 55.00 -31.84
CA HIS A 177 37.92 55.86 -33.05
C HIS A 177 37.98 55.12 -34.41
N SER A 178 37.10 55.35 -35.39
CA SER A 178 36.21 56.47 -35.70
C SER A 178 35.18 56.07 -36.78
N TYR A 179 33.96 56.63 -36.67
CA TYR A 179 33.00 57.00 -37.73
C TYR A 179 32.64 55.97 -38.83
N GLN A 180 31.42 55.41 -38.76
CA GLN A 180 30.32 55.84 -39.66
C GLN A 180 29.00 55.08 -39.41
N SER A 181 27.91 55.84 -39.55
CA SER A 181 26.52 55.41 -39.78
C SER A 181 25.70 54.94 -38.57
N SER A 182 25.17 55.94 -37.88
CA SER A 182 24.00 55.92 -37.01
C SER A 182 22.74 55.42 -37.71
N ARG A 183 22.23 54.26 -37.28
CA ARG A 183 20.80 53.93 -37.33
C ARG A 183 20.36 53.39 -35.96
N PRO A 184 19.32 53.97 -35.32
CA PRO A 184 18.93 53.59 -33.97
C PRO A 184 18.25 52.21 -33.94
N ARG A 185 18.72 51.36 -33.03
CA ARG A 185 18.02 50.15 -32.58
C ARG A 185 16.77 50.56 -31.81
N HIS A 186 15.61 50.44 -32.44
CA HIS A 186 14.34 50.40 -31.73
C HIS A 186 14.31 49.17 -30.82
N GLN A 187 14.25 49.39 -29.50
CA GLN A 187 13.70 48.41 -28.57
C GLN A 187 12.20 48.31 -28.86
N GLY A 188 11.80 47.21 -29.49
CA GLY A 188 10.41 46.92 -29.85
C GLY A 188 9.91 45.69 -29.11
N ASN A 189 9.14 45.93 -28.05
CA ASN A 189 8.34 44.94 -27.35
C ASN A 189 7.21 44.47 -28.30
N TRP A 190 7.41 43.34 -28.98
CA TRP A 190 6.38 42.75 -29.85
C TRP A 190 5.30 42.06 -29.00
N THR A 191 4.21 42.77 -28.75
CA THR A 191 2.91 42.22 -28.32
C THR A 191 1.97 42.18 -29.53
N GLY A 192 1.39 41.01 -29.82
CA GLY A 192 0.39 40.84 -30.87
C GLY A 192 -0.95 41.56 -30.60
N PRO A 193 -1.84 41.65 -31.60
CA PRO A 193 -2.95 42.61 -31.64
C PRO A 193 -4.16 42.26 -30.75
N PRO A 194 -4.98 43.26 -30.37
CA PRO A 194 -6.01 43.14 -29.34
C PRO A 194 -7.36 42.68 -29.89
N ARG A 195 -8.17 42.04 -29.04
CA ARG A 195 -9.64 41.98 -29.22
C ARG A 195 -10.32 42.46 -27.93
N PHE A 196 -10.85 43.68 -27.99
CA PHE A 196 -11.80 44.28 -27.04
C PHE A 196 -13.24 43.77 -27.32
N PRO A 197 -14.29 44.05 -26.49
CA PRO A 197 -14.34 45.08 -25.45
C PRO A 197 -14.82 44.65 -24.04
N PRO A 198 -14.69 45.56 -23.05
CA PRO A 198 -15.17 45.40 -21.69
C PRO A 198 -16.53 46.07 -21.49
N ASN A 199 -17.42 45.43 -20.74
CA ASN A 199 -18.54 46.10 -20.07
C ASN A 199 -18.30 45.90 -18.56
N ARG A 200 -17.79 46.88 -17.80
CA ARG A 200 -18.39 48.14 -17.31
C ARG A 200 -19.06 47.94 -15.94
N GLY A 201 -18.39 48.48 -14.92
CA GLY A 201 -18.93 48.85 -13.60
C GLY A 201 -18.80 47.75 -12.55
N GLY A 202 -18.21 47.92 -11.37
CA GLY A 202 -17.90 49.14 -10.63
C GLY A 202 -18.53 49.03 -9.23
N ARG A 203 -17.70 49.31 -8.19
CA ARG A 203 -18.07 49.62 -6.80
C ARG A 203 -18.56 48.48 -5.88
N GLY A 204 -17.72 48.22 -4.87
CA GLY A 204 -18.11 48.45 -3.48
C GLY A 204 -18.62 47.23 -2.70
N GLY A 205 -18.16 47.13 -1.45
CA GLY A 205 -18.97 46.59 -0.38
C GLY A 205 -18.63 45.19 0.12
N GLN A 206 -17.98 45.15 1.27
CA GLN A 206 -18.25 44.25 2.40
C GLN A 206 -19.51 43.36 2.26
N ARG A 207 -19.36 42.04 2.50
CA ARG A 207 -19.95 41.36 3.68
C ARG A 207 -19.79 39.83 3.62
N LYS A 208 -19.45 39.26 4.77
CA LYS A 208 -19.79 37.88 5.19
C LYS A 208 -21.26 37.59 4.85
N LEU A 209 -21.57 36.34 4.48
CA LEU A 209 -22.61 35.49 5.11
C LEU A 209 -22.86 34.21 4.28
N THR A 210 -22.73 33.07 4.96
CA THR A 210 -23.54 31.84 4.84
C THR A 210 -24.01 31.37 3.46
N ALA A 211 -23.45 30.25 2.99
CA ALA A 211 -24.08 29.46 1.93
C ALA A 211 -25.28 28.66 2.49
N PRO A 212 -26.45 28.71 1.84
CA PRO A 212 -27.65 27.99 2.27
C PRO A 212 -27.70 26.56 1.73
N THR A 213 -28.25 25.70 2.59
CA THR A 213 -28.79 24.38 2.32
C THR A 213 -29.75 24.37 1.11
N ASN A 214 -29.54 23.43 0.18
CA ASN A 214 -30.60 22.86 -0.63
C ASN A 214 -30.35 21.34 -0.72
N ARG A 215 -31.06 20.55 0.09
CA ARG A 215 -32.28 19.82 -0.32
C ARG A 215 -32.15 19.24 -1.73
N ARG A 216 -31.63 18.00 -1.79
CA ARG A 216 -32.07 17.04 -2.80
C ARG A 216 -33.11 16.16 -2.15
N THR A 217 -34.32 16.26 -2.66
CA THR A 217 -35.49 15.47 -2.33
C THR A 217 -35.25 14.00 -2.65
N GLN A 218 -35.59 13.16 -1.66
CA GLN A 218 -35.72 11.73 -1.78
C GLN A 218 -36.97 11.43 -2.61
N LEU A 219 -36.83 10.56 -3.62
CA LEU A 219 -37.95 9.78 -4.14
C LEU A 219 -37.93 8.43 -3.44
N SER A 220 -38.91 8.26 -2.56
CA SER A 220 -39.36 7.00 -2.00
C SER A 220 -40.10 6.21 -3.08
N SER A 221 -39.56 5.08 -3.51
CA SER A 221 -40.36 3.99 -4.07
C SER A 221 -40.48 2.88 -3.02
N SER A 222 -41.74 2.57 -2.74
CA SER A 222 -42.23 1.70 -1.71
C SER A 222 -41.96 0.22 -1.99
N SER A 223 -41.55 -0.46 -0.92
CA SER A 223 -41.86 -1.83 -0.54
C SER A 223 -42.66 -2.68 -1.55
N HIS A 224 -42.01 -3.72 -2.08
CA HIS A 224 -42.66 -5.00 -2.33
C HIS A 224 -42.10 -6.00 -1.32
N GLN A 225 -42.77 -6.07 -0.16
CA GLN A 225 -42.62 -7.18 0.76
C GLN A 225 -43.38 -8.37 0.18
N LYS A 226 -42.65 -9.47 -0.06
CA LYS A 226 -43.21 -10.79 -0.27
C LYS A 226 -44.00 -11.20 0.99
N PRO A 227 -45.23 -11.72 0.86
CA PRO A 227 -45.93 -12.31 2.00
C PRO A 227 -45.23 -13.61 2.43
N PRO A 228 -45.21 -13.92 3.74
CA PRO A 228 -44.64 -15.14 4.28
C PRO A 228 -45.48 -16.37 3.89
N ALA A 229 -44.78 -17.44 3.52
CA ALA A 229 -45.37 -18.75 3.26
C ALA A 229 -46.03 -19.31 4.54
N GLN A 230 -47.32 -19.63 4.45
CA GLN A 230 -48.02 -20.37 5.48
C GLN A 230 -47.55 -21.84 5.50
N PRO A 231 -47.38 -22.46 6.67
CA PRO A 231 -47.07 -23.87 6.79
C PRO A 231 -48.27 -24.73 6.37
N LYS A 232 -48.05 -25.63 5.41
CA LYS A 232 -49.01 -26.68 5.04
C LYS A 232 -49.17 -27.64 6.22
N LYS A 233 -50.40 -27.79 6.72
CA LYS A 233 -50.77 -28.87 7.64
C LYS A 233 -50.65 -30.24 6.92
N PRO A 234 -50.24 -31.31 7.62
CA PRO A 234 -50.22 -32.66 7.06
C PRO A 234 -51.64 -33.14 6.77
N ARG A 235 -51.83 -33.75 5.60
CA ARG A 235 -53.04 -34.49 5.24
C ARG A 235 -53.02 -35.83 5.99
N ALA A 236 -54.14 -36.13 6.64
CA ALA A 236 -54.35 -37.38 7.36
C ALA A 236 -54.28 -38.59 6.43
N VAL A 237 -53.86 -39.69 7.05
CA VAL A 237 -53.84 -41.06 6.54
C VAL A 237 -55.30 -41.52 6.40
N ASP A 238 -55.71 -41.96 5.22
CA ASP A 238 -56.88 -42.83 5.09
C ASP A 238 -56.42 -44.28 5.23
N GLN A 239 -56.91 -44.92 6.29
CA GLN A 239 -57.03 -46.36 6.39
C GLN A 239 -58.32 -46.77 5.67
N GLN A 240 -58.21 -47.63 4.67
CA GLN A 240 -59.05 -48.81 4.43
C GLN A 240 -58.47 -49.63 3.29
#